data_AF-A0ABD0X5W6-F1
#
_entry.id   AF-A0ABD0X5W6-F1
#
_cell.length_a   1.000
_cell.length_b   1.000
_cell.length_c   1.000
_cell.angle_alpha   90.00
_cell.angle_beta   90.00
_cell.angle_gamma   90.00
#
_symmetry.space_group_name_H-M   'P 1'
#
loop_
_entity.id
_entity.type
_entity.pdbx_description
1 polymer ?
#
loop_
_entity_poly.entity_id
_entity_poly.type
_entity_poly.pdbx_seq_one_letter_code
_entity_poly.pdbx_strand_id
1 'polypeptide(L)'
;MFPISLKASLIRHFRSGTICFTILTNMAASWVLRRWCSTVITEAAAPVKGTRWERFKKSKLGVWLSGMSRDYKEACREIVVGAWERPVKASIYLSLMGGAGVCFYTNPNDSSFETTVIDRANELGLLTPWIRNGTSDGHVQKLAKLRNEGRLRHLSLGVMSLTYFTDYDPDSSLYEAQCSNLSVPWRELHTRILDVGFVGRWWILDQKMKDYDVNDEEFKHLPPAMAATTPPGVQGVEKNERLHKESWMPLNTEDQAQASTKEGEGLVENIKTGSLHLADKVRVDSEEFKTVKIKMGNVAQSQDPYEPEPQEVELRETQGEEPPAQAMA
;
A
#
# COMPACT_ATOMS: atom_id res chain seq x y z
N MET A 1 47.83 -3.35 -27.14
CA MET A 1 48.09 -2.09 -27.87
C MET A 1 47.31 -0.99 -27.16
N PHE A 2 47.99 0.12 -26.88
CA PHE A 2 47.65 1.14 -25.90
C PHE A 2 46.39 1.98 -26.20
N PRO A 3 45.88 2.71 -25.18
CA PRO A 3 44.63 3.48 -25.17
C PRO A 3 44.85 4.98 -25.48
N ILE A 4 43.76 5.74 -25.65
CA ILE A 4 43.73 7.21 -25.74
C ILE A 4 42.51 7.64 -24.90
N SER A 5 42.59 8.12 -23.65
CA SER A 5 43.17 9.35 -23.11
C SER A 5 42.70 10.64 -23.79
N LEU A 6 41.68 11.29 -23.22
CA LEU A 6 41.60 12.76 -23.23
C LEU A 6 41.04 13.28 -21.89
N LYS A 7 41.92 13.93 -21.13
CA LYS A 7 41.63 14.81 -20.00
C LYS A 7 41.38 16.22 -20.54
N ALA A 8 40.38 16.93 -20.01
CA ALA A 8 40.36 18.39 -19.83
C ALA A 8 39.22 18.70 -18.83
N SER A 9 39.50 19.04 -17.58
CA SER A 9 39.81 20.39 -17.07
C SER A 9 38.70 21.40 -17.31
N LEU A 10 37.85 21.62 -16.30
CA LEU A 10 37.34 22.97 -16.03
C LEU A 10 37.12 23.18 -14.54
N ILE A 11 37.91 24.12 -14.03
CA ILE A 11 37.92 24.72 -12.70
C ILE A 11 36.93 25.89 -12.69
N ARG A 12 36.26 26.11 -11.53
CA ARG A 12 35.56 27.31 -10.98
C ARG A 12 34.14 26.93 -10.53
N HIS A 13 33.61 27.31 -9.36
CA HIS A 13 34.00 28.17 -8.25
C HIS A 13 33.26 27.66 -7.01
N PHE A 14 33.97 27.33 -5.93
CA PHE A 14 33.38 27.08 -4.61
C PHE A 14 33.57 28.35 -3.78
N ARG A 15 32.50 29.11 -3.55
CA ARG A 15 32.54 30.36 -2.75
C ARG A 15 32.55 30.03 -1.27
N SER A 16 33.63 30.49 -0.66
CA SER A 16 33.87 30.82 0.74
C SER A 16 32.62 31.30 1.50
N GLY A 17 32.43 30.74 2.70
CA GLY A 17 31.41 31.13 3.68
C GLY A 17 31.89 30.78 5.08
N THR A 18 33.07 31.28 5.46
CA THR A 18 33.62 31.17 6.82
C THR A 18 32.84 32.08 7.76
N ILE A 19 32.00 31.49 8.61
CA ILE A 19 31.36 32.19 9.72
C ILE A 19 32.43 32.42 10.80
N CYS A 20 32.77 33.69 10.95
CA CYS A 20 33.65 34.24 11.98
C CYS A 20 32.93 34.18 13.34
N PHE A 21 33.31 33.24 14.20
CA PHE A 21 32.99 33.30 15.62
C PHE A 21 34.18 33.95 16.34
N THR A 22 34.06 35.25 16.57
CA THR A 22 34.86 35.99 17.54
C THR A 22 34.53 35.49 18.95
N ILE A 23 35.45 34.75 19.56
CA ILE A 23 35.52 34.64 21.03
C ILE A 23 36.89 35.15 21.45
N LEU A 24 36.87 36.36 22.00
CA LEU A 24 37.93 36.97 22.77
C LEU A 24 38.19 36.10 24.00
N THR A 25 39.37 35.48 24.11
CA THR A 25 39.88 34.99 25.40
C THR A 25 41.31 35.47 25.60
N ASN A 26 41.39 36.49 26.45
CA ASN A 26 42.48 36.93 27.29
C ASN A 26 43.77 36.08 27.28
N MET A 27 44.85 36.70 26.80
CA MET A 27 46.21 36.42 27.26
C MET A 27 46.42 37.09 28.63
N ALA A 28 46.40 36.32 29.71
CA ALA A 28 47.17 36.59 30.93
C ALA A 28 47.01 35.46 31.95
N ALA A 29 48.09 35.17 32.64
CA ALA A 29 48.20 34.31 33.82
C ALA A 29 48.07 32.79 33.60
N SER A 30 49.20 32.09 33.62
CA SER A 30 49.68 31.57 34.91
C SER A 30 51.02 30.85 34.72
N TRP A 31 52.08 31.55 35.10
CA TRP A 31 53.40 31.00 35.39
C TRP A 31 53.37 30.24 36.72
N VAL A 32 52.58 29.18 36.85
CA VAL A 32 52.68 28.28 38.01
C VAL A 32 52.28 26.88 37.56
N LEU A 33 53.27 26.07 37.14
CA LEU A 33 53.29 24.59 37.24
C LEU A 33 54.59 24.01 36.62
N ARG A 34 55.74 24.67 36.87
CA ARG A 34 57.08 24.09 36.59
C ARG A 34 57.76 23.58 37.87
N ARG A 35 56.97 23.08 38.81
CA ARG A 35 57.49 22.57 40.08
C ARG A 35 56.61 21.46 40.61
N TRP A 36 56.67 20.31 39.95
CA TRP A 36 56.43 18.98 40.53
C TRP A 36 56.87 17.93 39.52
N CYS A 37 58.15 17.57 39.59
CA CYS A 37 58.70 16.27 39.18
C CYS A 37 60.18 16.25 39.63
N SER A 38 60.39 16.13 40.93
CA SER A 38 61.72 15.84 41.50
C SER A 38 61.53 15.17 42.85
N THR A 39 61.45 13.85 42.83
CA THR A 39 61.82 12.83 43.84
C THR A 39 61.29 11.52 43.22
N VAL A 40 62.00 10.41 43.09
CA VAL A 40 63.21 9.87 43.69
C VAL A 40 63.74 8.89 42.64
N ILE A 41 65.03 8.97 42.32
CA ILE A 41 65.73 7.85 41.67
C ILE A 41 65.85 6.79 42.75
N THR A 42 64.93 5.83 42.75
CA THR A 42 65.12 4.54 43.39
C THR A 42 65.42 3.56 42.27
N GLU A 43 66.64 3.03 42.35
CA GLU A 43 67.17 1.80 41.79
C GLU A 43 66.44 1.21 40.59
N ALA A 44 67.19 1.14 39.49
CA ALA A 44 66.84 0.48 38.25
C ALA A 44 66.43 -0.99 38.50
N ALA A 45 65.13 -1.21 38.72
CA ALA A 45 64.49 -2.46 38.37
C ALA A 45 64.60 -2.61 36.84
N ALA A 46 65.26 -3.67 36.41
CA ALA A 46 65.53 -4.00 35.01
C ALA A 46 64.34 -3.72 34.09
N PRO A 47 64.55 -3.25 32.83
CA PRO A 47 63.46 -3.07 31.89
C PRO A 47 62.83 -4.44 31.62
N VAL A 48 61.70 -4.73 32.27
CA VAL A 48 60.87 -5.86 31.87
C VAL A 48 60.50 -5.59 30.42
N LYS A 49 60.96 -6.47 29.53
CA LYS A 49 60.65 -6.50 28.10
C LYS A 49 59.17 -6.85 27.90
N GLY A 50 58.28 -6.03 28.46
CA GLY A 50 56.87 -6.03 28.17
C GLY A 50 56.65 -5.19 26.94
N THR A 51 56.11 -5.80 25.88
CA THR A 51 55.58 -5.09 24.72
C THR A 51 54.62 -3.99 25.20
N ARG A 52 54.52 -2.88 24.46
CA ARG A 52 53.62 -1.75 24.81
C ARG A 52 52.17 -2.22 25.08
N TRP A 53 51.79 -3.33 24.46
CA TRP A 53 50.54 -4.07 24.67
C TRP A 53 50.37 -4.65 26.07
N GLU A 54 51.39 -5.29 26.64
CA GLU A 54 51.34 -5.83 28.01
C GLU A 54 51.23 -4.71 29.05
N ARG A 55 51.83 -3.54 28.77
CA ARG A 55 51.63 -2.33 29.58
C ARG A 55 50.21 -1.78 29.46
N PHE A 56 49.61 -1.81 28.27
CA PHE A 56 48.22 -1.38 28.06
C PHE A 56 47.21 -2.32 28.74
N LYS A 57 47.37 -3.64 28.60
CA LYS A 57 46.54 -4.65 29.29
C LYS A 57 46.55 -4.49 30.81
N LYS A 58 47.72 -4.20 31.39
CA LYS A 58 47.88 -3.97 32.84
C LYS A 58 47.51 -2.55 33.29
N SER A 59 47.25 -1.63 32.36
CA SER A 59 46.75 -0.30 32.68
C SER A 59 45.30 -0.38 33.18
N LYS A 60 44.86 0.64 33.93
CA LYS A 60 43.47 0.77 34.39
C LYS A 60 42.46 0.64 33.24
N LEU A 61 42.81 1.16 32.06
CA LEU A 61 41.98 1.05 30.85
C LEU A 61 41.92 -0.39 30.31
N GLY A 62 43.03 -1.13 30.36
CA GLY A 62 43.09 -2.52 29.92
C GLY A 62 42.34 -3.47 30.84
N VAL A 63 42.44 -3.26 32.16
CA VAL A 63 41.64 -4.00 33.14
C VAL A 63 40.15 -3.70 32.97
N TRP A 64 39.78 -2.44 32.74
CA TRP A 64 38.40 -2.05 32.46
C TRP A 64 37.85 -2.66 31.16
N LEU A 65 38.62 -2.59 30.07
CA LEU A 65 38.22 -3.20 28.78
C LEU A 65 38.16 -4.73 28.87
N SER A 66 39.04 -5.34 29.66
CA SER A 66 39.00 -6.78 29.95
C SER A 66 37.79 -7.18 30.79
N GLY A 67 37.36 -6.32 31.73
CA GLY A 67 36.12 -6.51 32.49
C GLY A 67 34.92 -6.44 31.56
N MET A 68 34.81 -5.36 30.79
CA MET A 68 33.71 -5.15 29.84
C MET A 68 33.61 -6.28 28.80
N SER A 69 34.73 -6.72 28.22
CA SER A 69 34.71 -7.83 27.26
C SER A 69 34.29 -9.16 27.91
N ARG A 70 34.60 -9.37 29.20
CA ARG A 70 34.12 -10.54 29.94
C ARG A 70 32.61 -10.47 30.16
N ASP A 71 32.09 -9.30 30.51
CA ASP A 71 30.65 -9.10 30.73
C ASP A 71 29.86 -9.32 29.43
N TYR A 72 30.33 -8.78 28.29
CA TYR A 72 29.72 -9.07 26.98
C TYR A 72 29.84 -10.55 26.58
N LYS A 73 30.98 -11.20 26.87
CA LYS A 73 31.16 -12.62 26.59
C LYS A 73 30.17 -13.48 27.39
N GLU A 74 29.98 -13.17 28.66
CA GLU A 74 29.02 -13.89 29.51
C GLU A 74 27.59 -13.63 29.02
N ALA A 75 27.24 -12.39 28.67
CA ALA A 75 25.94 -12.07 28.07
C ALA A 75 25.69 -12.85 26.77
N CYS A 76 26.68 -12.95 25.87
CA CYS A 76 26.56 -13.78 24.66
C CYS A 76 26.38 -15.27 24.99
N ARG A 77 27.09 -15.77 26.00
CA ARG A 77 26.93 -17.16 26.46
C ARG A 77 25.53 -17.41 27.00
N GLU A 78 25.00 -16.49 27.80
CA GLU A 78 23.64 -16.54 28.34
C GLU A 78 22.58 -16.46 27.24
N ILE A 79 22.77 -15.64 26.20
CA ILE A 79 21.88 -15.60 25.03
C ILE A 79 21.83 -16.97 24.34
N VAL A 80 22.99 -17.59 24.13
CA VAL A 80 23.06 -18.93 23.49
C VAL A 80 22.38 -19.97 24.35
N VAL A 81 22.72 -20.06 25.64
CA VAL A 81 22.09 -21.02 26.56
C VAL A 81 20.57 -20.78 26.65
N GLY A 82 20.14 -19.53 26.78
CA GLY A 82 18.73 -19.15 26.80
C GLY A 82 17.99 -19.49 25.51
N ALA A 83 18.66 -19.46 24.36
CA ALA A 83 18.09 -19.89 23.08
C ALA A 83 17.83 -21.40 23.03
N TRP A 84 18.71 -22.22 23.62
CA TRP A 84 18.53 -23.67 23.74
C TRP A 84 17.45 -24.04 24.76
N GLU A 85 17.39 -23.34 25.89
CA GLU A 85 16.38 -23.59 26.93
C GLU A 85 14.96 -23.22 26.49
N ARG A 86 14.81 -22.18 25.65
CA ARG A 86 13.50 -21.63 25.26
C ARG A 86 13.46 -21.27 23.77
N PRO A 87 13.46 -22.26 22.86
CA PRO A 87 13.58 -22.04 21.43
C PRO A 87 12.45 -21.18 20.85
N VAL A 88 11.22 -21.32 21.35
CA VAL A 88 10.06 -20.53 20.88
C VAL A 88 10.20 -19.04 21.22
N LYS A 89 10.67 -18.71 22.43
CA LYS A 89 10.88 -17.30 22.80
C LYS A 89 12.04 -16.71 22.00
N ALA A 90 13.12 -17.47 21.86
CA ALA A 90 14.28 -17.06 21.08
C ALA A 90 13.93 -16.83 19.60
N SER A 91 13.10 -17.68 19.00
CA SER A 91 12.66 -17.49 17.62
C SER A 91 11.82 -16.22 17.45
N ILE A 92 10.95 -15.88 18.41
CA ILE A 92 10.17 -14.64 18.38
C ILE A 92 11.08 -13.41 18.45
N TYR A 93 12.05 -13.39 19.37
CA TYR A 93 13.02 -12.29 19.47
C TYR A 93 13.89 -12.17 18.22
N LEU A 94 14.36 -13.31 17.68
CA LEU A 94 15.15 -13.34 16.45
C LEU A 94 14.33 -12.86 15.25
N SER A 95 13.06 -13.26 15.13
CA SER A 95 12.17 -12.78 14.06
C SER A 95 11.87 -11.30 14.18
N LEU A 96 11.71 -10.77 15.40
CA LEU A 96 11.47 -9.35 15.62
C LEU A 96 12.71 -8.53 15.27
N MET A 97 13.88 -8.94 15.75
CA MET A 97 15.13 -8.22 15.48
C MET A 97 15.56 -8.35 14.01
N GLY A 98 15.41 -9.53 13.43
CA GLY A 98 15.63 -9.77 12.00
C GLY A 98 14.65 -8.99 11.13
N GLY A 99 13.36 -9.01 11.47
CA GLY A 99 12.32 -8.24 10.80
C GLY A 99 12.59 -6.74 10.85
N ALA A 100 12.93 -6.20 12.02
CA ALA A 100 13.30 -4.80 12.18
C ALA A 100 14.56 -4.44 11.36
N GLY A 101 15.56 -5.33 11.32
CA GLY A 101 16.76 -5.15 10.49
C GLY A 101 16.46 -5.13 8.99
N VAL A 102 15.57 -6.02 8.52
CA VAL A 102 15.10 -6.02 7.12
C VAL A 102 14.30 -4.76 6.83
N CYS A 103 13.40 -4.33 7.73
CA CYS A 103 12.63 -3.09 7.56
C CYS A 103 13.55 -1.86 7.49
N PHE A 104 14.59 -1.81 8.33
CA PHE A 104 15.57 -0.73 8.30
C PHE A 104 16.35 -0.70 6.99
N TYR A 105 16.77 -1.87 6.49
CA TYR A 105 17.48 -1.97 5.22
C TYR A 105 16.60 -1.65 4.00
N THR A 106 15.33 -2.04 4.05
CA THR A 106 14.35 -1.81 2.97
C THR A 106 13.62 -0.47 3.12
N ASN A 107 14.00 0.39 4.06
CA ASN A 107 13.30 1.64 4.29
C ASN A 107 13.41 2.56 3.05
N PRO A 108 12.29 2.99 2.42
CA PRO A 108 12.36 3.86 1.26
C PRO A 108 12.91 5.24 1.62
N ASN A 109 13.65 5.84 0.69
CA ASN A 109 14.25 7.17 0.83
C ASN A 109 13.47 8.22 0.00
N ASP A 110 13.85 9.49 0.15
CA ASP A 110 13.27 10.62 -0.59
C ASP A 110 13.30 10.40 -2.12
N SER A 111 14.44 10.00 -2.68
CA SER A 111 14.57 9.73 -4.12
C SER A 111 13.63 8.61 -4.60
N SER A 112 13.38 7.59 -3.78
CA SER A 112 12.45 6.51 -4.11
C SER A 112 11.02 7.03 -4.20
N PHE A 113 10.63 7.96 -3.32
CA PHE A 113 9.31 8.60 -3.41
C PHE A 113 9.18 9.38 -4.71
N GLU A 114 10.16 10.22 -5.02
CA GLU A 114 10.22 11.04 -6.22
C GLU A 114 10.10 10.21 -7.50
N THR A 115 10.85 9.13 -7.61
CA THR A 115 10.75 8.20 -8.73
C THR A 115 9.37 7.55 -8.80
N THR A 116 8.83 7.09 -7.67
CA THR A 116 7.51 6.44 -7.63
C THR A 116 6.42 7.41 -8.10
N VAL A 117 6.42 8.66 -7.64
CA VAL A 117 5.44 9.68 -8.07
C VAL A 117 5.49 9.91 -9.58
N ILE A 118 6.70 9.99 -10.16
CA ILE A 118 6.88 10.16 -11.61
C ILE A 118 6.39 8.92 -12.37
N ASP A 119 6.71 7.72 -11.90
CA ASP A 119 6.28 6.48 -12.54
C ASP A 119 4.76 6.34 -12.52
N ARG A 120 4.10 6.64 -11.38
CA ARG A 120 2.63 6.67 -11.29
C ARG A 120 2.00 7.74 -12.18
N ALA A 121 2.62 8.91 -12.29
CA ALA A 121 2.17 9.96 -13.21
C ALA A 121 2.27 9.51 -14.67
N ASN A 122 3.32 8.76 -15.03
CA ASN A 122 3.46 8.17 -16.36
C ASN A 122 2.39 7.11 -16.62
N GLU A 123 2.13 6.21 -15.67
CA GLU A 123 1.05 5.21 -15.75
C GLU A 123 -0.31 5.87 -16.00
N LEU A 124 -0.63 6.94 -15.25
CA LEU A 124 -1.85 7.73 -15.43
C LEU A 124 -1.88 8.51 -16.74
N GLY A 125 -0.71 8.84 -17.30
CA GLY A 125 -0.56 9.53 -18.59
C GLY A 125 -0.83 8.62 -19.80
N LEU A 126 -0.75 7.30 -19.62
CA LEU A 126 -1.12 6.32 -20.65
C LEU A 126 -2.63 6.18 -20.79
N LEU A 127 -3.40 6.54 -19.75
CA LEU A 127 -4.85 6.45 -19.75
C LEU A 127 -5.49 7.72 -20.32
N THR A 128 -6.62 7.55 -20.98
CA THR A 128 -7.45 8.68 -21.41
C THR A 128 -8.19 9.26 -20.20
N PRO A 129 -8.44 10.58 -20.12
CA PRO A 129 -9.15 11.19 -19.00
C PRO A 129 -10.53 10.59 -18.67
N TRP A 130 -11.19 9.94 -19.63
CA TRP A 130 -12.51 9.34 -19.45
C TRP A 130 -12.53 8.05 -18.63
N ILE A 131 -11.45 7.26 -18.69
CA ILE A 131 -11.36 5.94 -18.04
C ILE A 131 -10.55 5.98 -16.74
N ARG A 132 -9.86 7.09 -16.47
CA ARG A 132 -8.97 7.22 -15.31
C ARG A 132 -9.75 7.56 -14.04
N ASN A 133 -9.35 6.96 -12.92
CA ASN A 133 -9.91 7.28 -11.61
C ASN A 133 -9.55 8.72 -11.19
N GLY A 134 -10.57 9.56 -10.95
CA GLY A 134 -10.38 10.95 -10.54
C GLY A 134 -9.69 11.12 -9.19
N THR A 135 -9.86 10.16 -8.28
CA THR A 135 -9.24 10.20 -6.94
C THR A 135 -7.74 9.94 -7.00
N SER A 136 -7.33 8.95 -7.80
CA SER A 136 -5.92 8.60 -8.03
C SER A 136 -5.21 9.74 -8.77
N ASP A 137 -5.84 10.22 -9.85
CA ASP A 137 -5.32 11.32 -10.67
C ASP A 137 -5.16 12.61 -9.87
N GLY A 138 -6.20 13.04 -9.15
CA GLY A 138 -6.13 14.24 -8.31
C GLY A 138 -5.07 14.13 -7.22
N HIS A 139 -4.84 12.94 -6.66
CA HIS A 139 -3.79 12.73 -5.68
C HIS A 139 -2.39 12.85 -6.29
N VAL A 140 -2.12 12.17 -7.41
CA VAL A 140 -0.81 12.23 -8.08
C VAL A 140 -0.53 13.63 -8.61
N GLN A 141 -1.51 14.32 -9.18
CA GLN A 141 -1.37 15.72 -9.60
C GLN A 141 -1.05 16.64 -8.42
N LYS A 142 -1.70 16.43 -7.26
CA LYS A 142 -1.38 17.19 -6.03
C LYS A 142 0.06 16.94 -5.58
N LEU A 143 0.54 15.69 -5.61
CA LEU A 143 1.92 15.35 -5.27
C LEU A 143 2.91 15.98 -6.25
N ALA A 144 2.66 15.87 -7.56
CA ALA A 144 3.49 16.48 -8.59
C ALA A 144 3.55 18.01 -8.47
N LYS A 145 2.43 18.65 -8.09
CA LYS A 145 2.38 20.08 -7.81
C LYS A 145 3.25 20.45 -6.60
N LEU A 146 3.10 19.75 -5.47
CA LEU A 146 3.89 20.01 -4.25
C LEU A 146 5.39 19.79 -4.47
N ARG A 147 5.75 18.80 -5.29
CA ARG A 147 7.11 18.55 -5.75
C ARG A 147 7.65 19.74 -6.55
N ASN A 148 6.90 20.21 -7.55
CA ASN A 148 7.31 21.34 -8.39
C ASN A 148 7.43 22.65 -7.58
N GLU A 149 6.66 22.78 -6.50
CA GLU A 149 6.73 23.90 -5.55
C GLU A 149 7.88 23.77 -4.52
N GLY A 150 8.59 22.63 -4.46
CA GLY A 150 9.65 22.39 -3.47
C GLY A 150 9.16 22.16 -2.03
N ARG A 151 7.84 21.98 -1.87
CA ARG A 151 7.15 21.88 -0.57
C ARG A 151 7.04 20.46 -0.03
N LEU A 152 7.52 19.48 -0.77
CA LEU A 152 7.46 18.07 -0.41
C LEU A 152 8.67 17.69 0.44
N ARG A 153 8.44 17.06 1.59
CA ARG A 153 9.49 16.72 2.56
C ARG A 153 9.42 15.28 2.99
N HIS A 154 10.60 14.74 3.27
CA HIS A 154 10.80 13.38 3.72
C HIS A 154 11.43 13.34 5.11
N LEU A 155 10.89 12.48 5.97
CA LEU A 155 11.40 12.19 7.30
C LEU A 155 11.63 10.68 7.42
N SER A 156 12.89 10.27 7.56
CA SER A 156 13.24 8.87 7.83
C SER A 156 13.24 8.61 9.33
N LEU A 157 12.41 7.67 9.79
CA LEU A 157 12.30 7.21 11.18
C LEU A 157 13.06 5.89 11.40
N GLY A 158 13.97 5.52 10.50
CA GLY A 158 14.76 4.30 10.54
C GLY A 158 14.02 3.09 9.95
N VAL A 159 12.95 2.60 10.60
CA VAL A 159 12.18 1.43 10.12
C VAL A 159 11.03 1.80 9.19
N MET A 160 10.60 3.06 9.23
CA MET A 160 9.58 3.62 8.35
C MET A 160 10.07 4.99 7.85
N SER A 161 9.43 5.46 6.80
CA SER A 161 9.66 6.77 6.23
C SER A 161 8.33 7.49 6.09
N LEU A 162 8.34 8.80 6.28
CA LEU A 162 7.15 9.63 6.24
C LEU A 162 7.35 10.75 5.24
N THR A 163 6.37 10.97 4.39
CA THR A 163 6.34 12.10 3.47
C THR A 163 5.24 13.05 3.89
N TYR A 164 5.59 14.34 4.03
CA TYR A 164 4.68 15.40 4.45
C TYR A 164 4.90 16.65 3.59
N PHE A 165 3.95 17.58 3.62
CA PHE A 165 4.10 18.87 2.93
C PHE A 165 4.34 20.02 3.90
N THR A 166 5.13 21.00 3.44
CA THR A 166 5.36 22.29 4.11
C THR A 166 4.59 23.41 3.41
N ASP A 167 4.35 24.54 4.06
CA ASP A 167 3.67 25.68 3.44
C ASP A 167 4.56 26.47 2.48
N TYR A 168 5.86 26.50 2.78
CA TYR A 168 6.87 27.19 1.99
C TYR A 168 8.03 26.25 1.64
N ASP A 169 8.75 26.62 0.59
CA ASP A 169 10.03 26.06 0.16
C ASP A 169 11.15 26.50 1.14
N PRO A 170 12.20 25.71 1.45
CA PRO A 170 13.23 26.13 2.42
C PRO A 170 14.04 27.33 1.91
N ASP A 171 14.15 27.45 0.60
CA ASP A 171 14.92 28.50 -0.05
C ASP A 171 14.12 29.82 -0.13
N SER A 172 12.86 29.80 0.32
CA SER A 172 12.02 30.99 0.42
C SER A 172 12.51 31.89 1.56
N SER A 173 12.91 33.12 1.21
CA SER A 173 13.33 34.14 2.16
C SER A 173 12.18 35.04 2.66
N LEU A 174 10.93 34.57 2.57
CA LEU A 174 9.77 35.30 3.08
C LEU A 174 9.78 35.32 4.60
N TYR A 175 9.34 36.44 5.19
CA TYR A 175 9.25 36.58 6.64
C TYR A 175 8.36 35.50 7.28
N GLU A 176 7.25 35.18 6.61
CA GLU A 176 6.31 34.13 7.05
C GLU A 176 6.95 32.75 7.13
N ALA A 177 7.88 32.44 6.23
CA ALA A 177 8.59 31.17 6.19
C ALA A 177 9.70 31.08 7.26
N GLN A 178 10.31 32.21 7.63
CA GLN A 178 11.44 32.25 8.58
C GLN A 178 11.01 32.42 10.04
N CYS A 179 9.81 32.95 10.28
CA CYS A 179 9.33 33.24 11.62
C CYS A 179 8.97 31.96 12.39
N SER A 180 9.67 31.65 13.48
CA SER A 180 9.41 30.47 14.31
C SER A 180 8.02 30.46 14.95
N ASN A 181 7.45 31.63 15.22
CA ASN A 181 6.11 31.76 15.80
C ASN A 181 4.99 31.44 14.81
N LEU A 182 5.28 31.53 13.51
CA LEU A 182 4.37 31.14 12.43
C LEU A 182 4.62 29.69 11.96
N SER A 183 5.63 29.02 12.51
CA SER A 183 5.92 27.63 12.17
C SER A 183 4.81 26.69 12.65
N VAL A 184 4.56 25.66 11.85
CA VAL A 184 3.49 24.71 12.09
C VAL A 184 3.77 23.92 13.38
N PRO A 185 2.81 23.86 14.33
CA PRO A 185 2.95 23.04 15.52
C PRO A 185 3.06 21.55 15.16
N TRP A 186 3.90 20.81 15.92
CA TRP A 186 4.01 19.35 15.78
C TRP A 186 2.68 18.59 15.94
N ARG A 187 1.70 19.19 16.63
CA ARG A 187 0.36 18.61 16.79
C ARG A 187 -0.41 18.51 15.46
N GLU A 188 -0.18 19.44 14.54
CA GLU A 188 -0.85 19.48 13.23
C GLU A 188 -0.12 18.65 12.17
N LEU A 189 1.00 18.00 12.52
CA LEU A 189 1.77 17.20 11.57
C LEU A 189 0.92 16.07 10.96
N HIS A 190 0.00 15.49 11.73
CA HIS A 190 -0.85 14.39 11.27
C HIS A 190 -1.76 14.75 10.09
N THR A 191 -2.23 15.99 9.99
CA THR A 191 -3.07 16.45 8.85
C THR A 191 -2.25 16.72 7.60
N ARG A 192 -0.93 16.83 7.73
CA ARG A 192 0.01 17.17 6.67
C ARG A 192 0.76 15.96 6.10
N ILE A 193 0.55 14.79 6.67
CA ILE A 193 1.09 13.53 6.16
C ILE A 193 0.43 13.23 4.81
N LEU A 194 1.27 12.95 3.82
CA LEU A 194 0.85 12.56 2.47
C LEU A 194 0.94 11.06 2.28
N ASP A 195 2.07 10.47 2.69
CA ASP A 195 2.33 9.04 2.50
C ASP A 195 3.24 8.47 3.61
N VAL A 196 3.12 7.16 3.81
CA VAL A 196 3.93 6.33 4.72
C VAL A 196 4.67 5.28 3.89
N GLY A 197 6.00 5.36 3.97
CA GLY A 197 6.92 4.39 3.38
C GLY A 197 7.27 3.30 4.38
N PHE A 198 7.05 2.04 3.99
CA PHE A 198 7.40 0.88 4.81
C PHE A 198 7.71 -0.33 3.92
N VAL A 199 8.81 -1.02 4.21
CA VAL A 199 9.29 -2.22 3.47
C VAL A 199 9.41 -1.96 1.96
N GLY A 200 10.11 -0.88 1.59
CA GLY A 200 10.43 -0.54 0.21
C GLY A 200 9.27 -0.04 -0.64
N ARG A 201 8.09 0.20 -0.04
CA ARG A 201 6.88 0.65 -0.76
C ARG A 201 6.23 1.84 -0.08
N TRP A 202 5.50 2.61 -0.87
CA TRP A 202 4.73 3.78 -0.46
C TRP A 202 3.26 3.40 -0.39
N TRP A 203 2.72 3.27 0.83
CA TRP A 203 1.47 2.55 1.05
C TRP A 203 0.24 3.33 0.62
N ILE A 204 0.19 4.64 0.87
CA ILE A 204 -0.98 5.46 0.53
C ILE A 204 -1.03 5.69 -0.97
N LEU A 205 0.12 5.95 -1.61
CA LEU A 205 0.20 6.07 -3.06
C LEU A 205 -0.15 4.75 -3.75
N ASP A 206 0.40 3.61 -3.31
CA ASP A 206 0.07 2.29 -3.89
C ASP A 206 -1.41 1.94 -3.70
N GLN A 207 -2.02 2.25 -2.55
CA GLN A 207 -3.45 2.02 -2.32
C GLN A 207 -4.32 2.85 -3.26
N LYS A 208 -4.00 4.14 -3.43
CA LYS A 208 -4.75 5.01 -4.34
C LYS A 208 -4.52 4.66 -5.81
N MET A 209 -3.40 4.02 -6.13
CA MET A 209 -3.08 3.57 -7.49
C MET A 209 -3.55 2.14 -7.79
N LYS A 210 -4.31 1.48 -6.91
CA LYS A 210 -4.72 0.08 -7.13
C LYS A 210 -5.69 -0.09 -8.31
N ASP A 211 -6.74 0.73 -8.35
CA ASP A 211 -7.80 0.69 -9.37
C ASP A 211 -7.84 2.04 -10.12
N TYR A 212 -6.68 2.43 -10.65
CA TYR A 212 -6.47 3.74 -11.28
C TYR A 212 -7.07 3.85 -12.70
N ASP A 213 -7.40 2.72 -13.29
CA ASP A 213 -8.02 2.52 -14.61
C ASP A 213 -9.54 2.31 -14.56
N VAL A 214 -10.14 2.40 -13.37
CA VAL A 214 -11.59 2.32 -13.17
C VAL A 214 -12.11 3.70 -12.79
N ASN A 215 -13.05 4.22 -13.59
CA ASN A 215 -13.73 5.48 -13.31
C ASN A 215 -15.14 5.24 -12.75
N ASP A 216 -15.29 5.34 -11.43
CA ASP A 216 -16.58 5.14 -10.76
C ASP A 216 -17.68 6.11 -11.23
N GLU A 217 -17.30 7.29 -11.72
CA GLU A 217 -18.24 8.29 -12.26
C GLU A 217 -19.03 7.75 -13.46
N GLU A 218 -18.42 6.89 -14.27
CA GLU A 218 -19.08 6.26 -15.41
C GLU A 218 -20.22 5.35 -14.94
N PHE A 219 -20.05 4.66 -13.82
CA PHE A 219 -20.95 3.58 -13.39
C PHE A 219 -22.06 4.04 -12.43
N LYS A 220 -22.12 5.32 -12.05
CA LYS A 220 -23.11 5.86 -11.10
C LYS A 220 -24.57 5.67 -11.51
N HIS A 221 -24.83 5.55 -12.81
CA HIS A 221 -26.18 5.41 -13.35
C HIS A 221 -26.69 3.96 -13.34
N LEU A 222 -25.84 2.99 -12.97
CA LEU A 222 -26.21 1.59 -12.87
C LEU A 222 -26.92 1.28 -11.55
N PRO A 223 -27.84 0.30 -11.53
CA PRO A 223 -28.43 -0.18 -10.29
C PRO A 223 -27.36 -0.83 -9.40
N PRO A 224 -27.54 -0.83 -8.05
CA PRO A 224 -26.52 -1.30 -7.11
C PRO A 224 -26.03 -2.74 -7.36
N ALA A 225 -26.91 -3.61 -7.86
CA ALA A 225 -26.54 -5.00 -8.20
C ALA A 225 -25.51 -5.11 -9.33
N MET A 226 -25.41 -4.10 -10.20
CA MET A 226 -24.46 -4.04 -11.32
C MET A 226 -23.27 -3.10 -11.05
N ALA A 227 -23.32 -2.32 -9.96
CA ALA A 227 -22.26 -1.38 -9.58
C ALA A 227 -21.07 -2.06 -8.89
N ALA A 228 -21.23 -3.29 -8.38
CA ALA A 228 -20.16 -4.03 -7.73
C ALA A 228 -19.14 -4.54 -8.76
N THR A 229 -18.02 -3.85 -8.88
CA THR A 229 -16.89 -4.21 -9.75
C THR A 229 -15.85 -4.98 -8.95
N THR A 230 -16.02 -6.30 -8.85
CA THR A 230 -14.93 -7.19 -8.38
C THR A 230 -14.30 -7.85 -9.59
N PRO A 231 -12.96 -7.81 -9.75
CA PRO A 231 -12.29 -8.56 -10.80
C PRO A 231 -12.69 -10.04 -10.71
N PRO A 232 -13.14 -10.66 -11.82
CA PRO A 232 -13.56 -12.05 -11.78
C PRO A 232 -12.36 -12.94 -11.44
N GLY A 233 -12.55 -13.84 -10.47
CA GLY A 233 -11.54 -14.85 -10.16
C GLY A 233 -11.35 -15.84 -11.32
N VAL A 234 -10.24 -16.58 -11.31
CA VAL A 234 -9.88 -17.55 -12.36
C VAL A 234 -11.03 -18.52 -12.67
N GLN A 235 -11.69 -19.04 -11.64
CA GLN A 235 -12.83 -19.95 -11.80
C GLN A 235 -14.05 -19.29 -12.48
N GLY A 236 -14.26 -18.00 -12.24
CA GLY A 236 -15.34 -17.23 -12.87
C GLY A 236 -15.07 -17.03 -14.36
N VAL A 237 -13.82 -16.72 -14.72
CA VAL A 237 -13.37 -16.62 -16.11
C VAL A 237 -13.55 -17.96 -16.84
N GLU A 238 -13.09 -19.06 -16.25
CA GLU A 238 -13.22 -20.40 -16.84
C GLU A 238 -14.69 -20.81 -17.05
N LYS A 239 -15.56 -20.50 -16.07
CA LYS A 239 -17.01 -20.73 -16.20
C LYS A 239 -17.60 -19.91 -17.36
N ASN A 240 -17.22 -18.64 -17.49
CA ASN A 240 -17.69 -17.77 -18.57
C ASN A 240 -17.22 -18.28 -19.94
N GLU A 241 -15.97 -18.73 -20.05
CA GLU A 241 -15.46 -19.33 -21.28
C GLU A 241 -16.18 -20.63 -21.65
N ARG A 242 -16.49 -21.47 -20.67
CA ARG A 242 -17.26 -22.70 -20.89
C ARG A 242 -18.67 -22.39 -21.37
N LEU A 243 -19.38 -21.50 -20.68
CA LEU A 243 -20.73 -21.08 -21.08
C LEU A 243 -20.72 -20.44 -22.47
N HIS A 244 -19.71 -19.63 -22.79
CA HIS A 244 -19.53 -19.08 -24.12
C HIS A 244 -19.40 -20.19 -25.16
N LYS A 245 -18.51 -21.18 -24.95
CA LYS A 245 -18.36 -22.33 -25.87
C LYS A 245 -19.65 -23.13 -26.04
N GLU A 246 -20.37 -23.36 -24.94
CA GLU A 246 -21.65 -24.09 -24.94
C GLU A 246 -22.74 -23.35 -25.75
N SER A 247 -22.73 -22.01 -25.76
CA SER A 247 -23.69 -21.20 -26.54
C SER A 247 -23.60 -21.40 -28.06
N TRP A 248 -22.47 -21.90 -28.57
CA TRP A 248 -22.27 -22.15 -30.00
C TRP A 248 -22.52 -23.61 -30.40
N MET A 249 -22.90 -24.48 -29.45
CA MET A 249 -23.20 -25.87 -29.77
C MET A 249 -24.49 -25.96 -30.59
N PRO A 250 -24.53 -26.78 -31.65
CA PRO A 250 -25.74 -26.95 -32.44
C PRO A 250 -26.85 -27.48 -31.54
N LEU A 251 -28.03 -26.86 -31.63
CA LEU A 251 -29.23 -27.39 -30.99
C LEU A 251 -29.53 -28.73 -31.66
N ASN A 252 -29.36 -29.83 -30.93
CA ASN A 252 -29.82 -31.15 -31.37
C ASN A 252 -31.34 -31.11 -31.44
N THR A 253 -31.85 -30.70 -32.60
CA THR A 253 -33.27 -30.76 -32.94
C THR A 253 -33.56 -32.17 -33.41
N GLU A 254 -33.31 -33.16 -32.55
CA GLU A 254 -33.62 -34.54 -32.85
C GLU A 254 -35.02 -34.85 -32.29
N ASP A 255 -35.95 -34.97 -33.24
CA ASP A 255 -37.15 -35.80 -33.24
C ASP A 255 -38.44 -35.32 -32.56
N GLN A 256 -38.43 -34.43 -31.55
CA GLN A 256 -39.71 -34.07 -30.90
C GLN A 256 -40.63 -33.16 -31.75
N ALA A 257 -40.07 -32.22 -32.53
CA ALA A 257 -40.86 -31.33 -33.38
C ALA A 257 -41.29 -31.99 -34.71
N GLN A 258 -40.50 -32.94 -35.22
CA GLN A 258 -40.85 -33.68 -36.44
C GLN A 258 -41.84 -34.81 -36.15
N ALA A 259 -41.82 -35.42 -34.96
CA ALA A 259 -42.85 -36.36 -34.54
C ALA A 259 -44.22 -35.68 -34.38
N SER A 260 -44.29 -34.52 -33.73
CA SER A 260 -45.56 -33.79 -33.57
C SER A 260 -46.13 -33.27 -34.90
N THR A 261 -45.27 -32.90 -35.85
CA THR A 261 -45.70 -32.44 -37.18
C THR A 261 -46.18 -33.61 -38.05
N LYS A 262 -45.46 -34.74 -38.04
CA LYS A 262 -45.85 -35.96 -38.79
C LYS A 262 -47.10 -36.65 -38.22
N GLU A 263 -47.29 -36.63 -36.90
CA GLU A 263 -48.53 -37.14 -36.27
C GLU A 263 -49.74 -36.25 -36.59
N GLY A 264 -49.56 -34.93 -36.68
CA GLY A 264 -50.61 -33.99 -37.11
C GLY A 264 -50.99 -34.17 -38.58
N GLU A 265 -50.02 -34.33 -39.48
CA GLU A 265 -50.27 -34.53 -40.92
C GLU A 265 -50.94 -35.90 -41.20
N GLY A 266 -50.52 -36.98 -40.53
CA GLY A 266 -51.15 -38.29 -40.65
C GLY A 266 -52.58 -38.36 -40.09
N LEU A 267 -52.89 -37.60 -39.04
CA LEU A 267 -54.24 -37.49 -38.50
C LEU A 267 -55.18 -36.74 -39.47
N VAL A 268 -54.69 -35.67 -40.10
CA VAL A 268 -55.46 -34.89 -41.08
C VAL A 268 -55.73 -35.69 -42.36
N GLU A 269 -54.77 -36.49 -42.83
CA GLU A 269 -54.95 -37.34 -44.01
C GLU A 269 -55.94 -38.50 -43.76
N ASN A 270 -55.92 -39.08 -42.54
CA ASN A 270 -56.89 -40.10 -42.10
C ASN A 270 -58.31 -39.54 -41.91
N ILE A 271 -58.46 -38.28 -41.47
CA ILE A 271 -59.77 -37.62 -41.41
C ILE A 271 -60.31 -37.36 -42.83
N LYS A 272 -59.44 -36.99 -43.78
CA LYS A 272 -59.84 -36.71 -45.17
C LYS A 272 -60.27 -37.97 -45.94
N THR A 273 -59.64 -39.11 -45.67
CA THR A 273 -60.02 -40.43 -46.21
C THR A 273 -61.18 -41.09 -45.45
N GLY A 274 -61.28 -40.89 -44.14
CA GLY A 274 -62.40 -41.36 -43.32
C GLY A 274 -63.72 -40.61 -43.56
N SER A 275 -63.65 -39.33 -43.96
CA SER A 275 -64.84 -38.53 -44.27
C SER A 275 -65.50 -38.90 -45.61
N LEU A 276 -64.83 -39.66 -46.48
CA LEU A 276 -65.43 -40.22 -47.70
C LEU A 276 -66.37 -41.41 -47.42
N HIS A 277 -66.34 -41.98 -46.20
CA HIS A 277 -67.17 -43.13 -45.83
C HIS A 277 -68.31 -42.80 -44.85
N LEU A 278 -68.45 -41.53 -44.43
CA LEU A 278 -69.40 -41.14 -43.39
C LEU A 278 -70.15 -39.84 -43.71
N ALA A 279 -70.45 -39.59 -44.98
CA ALA A 279 -71.37 -38.53 -45.39
C ALA A 279 -72.79 -39.08 -45.57
N ASP A 280 -73.36 -39.71 -44.55
CA ASP A 280 -74.82 -39.94 -44.50
C ASP A 280 -75.36 -40.20 -43.07
N LYS A 281 -75.18 -39.22 -42.16
CA LYS A 281 -76.16 -38.89 -41.11
C LYS A 281 -75.69 -37.71 -40.27
N VAL A 282 -76.11 -36.51 -40.69
CA VAL A 282 -76.12 -35.34 -39.82
C VAL A 282 -77.38 -35.40 -38.96
N ARG A 283 -77.22 -35.56 -37.64
CA ARG A 283 -78.20 -35.09 -36.67
C ARG A 283 -77.46 -34.39 -35.54
N VAL A 284 -77.77 -33.11 -35.43
CA VAL A 284 -77.38 -32.16 -34.40
C VAL A 284 -77.78 -32.71 -33.03
N ASP A 285 -76.89 -32.61 -32.03
CA ASP A 285 -77.29 -32.30 -30.66
C ASP A 285 -76.14 -31.69 -29.84
N SER A 286 -76.60 -30.93 -28.86
CA SER A 286 -75.98 -29.89 -28.04
C SER A 286 -74.88 -30.34 -27.05
N GLU A 287 -74.07 -29.37 -26.65
CA GLU A 287 -73.41 -29.18 -25.34
C GLU A 287 -72.34 -30.18 -24.83
N GLU A 288 -71.10 -29.70 -24.70
CA GLU A 288 -70.35 -29.72 -23.44
C GLU A 288 -69.10 -28.81 -23.53
N PHE A 289 -69.10 -27.68 -22.82
CA PHE A 289 -67.88 -26.91 -22.55
C PHE A 289 -67.10 -27.62 -21.43
N LYS A 290 -65.94 -28.20 -21.76
CA LYS A 290 -64.94 -28.61 -20.77
C LYS A 290 -63.64 -27.84 -21.00
N THR A 291 -63.23 -27.19 -19.93
CA THR A 291 -62.06 -26.33 -19.76
C THR A 291 -60.76 -27.09 -20.01
N VAL A 292 -59.98 -26.64 -20.99
CA VAL A 292 -58.61 -27.12 -21.20
C VAL A 292 -57.68 -26.32 -20.28
N LYS A 293 -57.14 -27.00 -19.26
CA LYS A 293 -56.02 -26.50 -18.46
C LYS A 293 -54.77 -26.45 -19.36
N ILE A 294 -54.37 -25.25 -19.76
CA ILE A 294 -53.07 -25.02 -20.39
C ILE A 294 -52.01 -25.09 -19.29
N LYS A 295 -51.22 -26.16 -19.29
CA LYS A 295 -49.99 -26.27 -18.50
C LYS A 295 -48.94 -25.44 -19.23
N MET A 296 -48.73 -24.19 -18.81
CA MET A 296 -47.57 -23.41 -19.27
C MET A 296 -46.31 -24.17 -18.86
N GLY A 297 -45.50 -24.53 -19.85
CA GLY A 297 -44.16 -25.06 -19.65
C GLY A 297 -43.26 -23.99 -19.04
N ASN A 298 -42.41 -24.44 -18.12
CA ASN A 298 -41.43 -23.71 -17.33
C ASN A 298 -40.86 -22.45 -18.04
N VAL A 299 -41.38 -21.30 -17.61
CA VAL A 299 -40.64 -20.05 -17.62
C VAL A 299 -39.46 -20.21 -16.66
N ALA A 300 -38.31 -19.71 -17.09
CA ALA A 300 -37.07 -19.65 -16.34
C ALA A 300 -37.33 -19.35 -14.85
N GLN A 301 -36.76 -20.20 -14.00
CA GLN A 301 -36.77 -20.06 -12.56
C GLN A 301 -36.14 -18.71 -12.20
N SER A 302 -36.99 -17.77 -11.75
CA SER A 302 -36.57 -16.57 -11.05
C SER A 302 -35.72 -16.98 -9.86
N GLN A 303 -34.49 -16.48 -9.77
CA GLN A 303 -33.69 -16.58 -8.55
C GLN A 303 -34.47 -15.96 -7.39
N ASP A 304 -34.64 -16.72 -6.32
CA ASP A 304 -35.14 -16.22 -5.04
C ASP A 304 -34.29 -15.03 -4.58
N PRO A 305 -34.88 -13.98 -4.00
CA PRO A 305 -34.11 -12.96 -3.30
C PRO A 305 -33.46 -13.62 -2.07
N TYR A 306 -32.13 -13.61 -2.01
CA TYR A 306 -31.40 -13.91 -0.78
C TYR A 306 -31.71 -12.81 0.24
N GLU A 307 -32.54 -13.14 1.23
CA GLU A 307 -32.83 -12.32 2.40
C GLU A 307 -31.65 -12.43 3.37
N PRO A 308 -30.89 -11.36 3.64
CA PRO A 308 -29.83 -11.42 4.64
C PRO A 308 -30.44 -11.42 6.04
N GLU A 309 -29.92 -12.29 6.92
CA GLU A 309 -30.28 -12.32 8.35
C GLU A 309 -30.15 -10.92 8.99
N PRO A 310 -31.07 -10.55 9.91
CA PRO A 310 -31.02 -9.26 10.58
C PRO A 310 -29.83 -9.23 11.55
N GLN A 311 -28.83 -8.41 11.24
CA GLN A 311 -27.85 -7.99 12.23
C GLN A 311 -28.53 -7.00 13.18
N GLU A 312 -28.62 -7.34 14.46
CA GLU A 312 -29.01 -6.43 15.53
C GLU A 312 -28.07 -5.21 15.51
N VAL A 313 -28.60 -4.08 15.04
CA VAL A 313 -27.94 -2.78 15.18
C VAL A 313 -28.38 -2.20 16.52
N GLU A 314 -27.46 -2.24 17.48
CA GLU A 314 -27.55 -1.54 18.76
C GLU A 314 -27.60 -0.02 18.51
N LEU A 315 -28.81 0.54 18.53
CA LEU A 315 -29.05 1.99 18.47
C LEU A 315 -28.50 2.65 19.74
N ARG A 316 -27.29 3.21 19.64
CA ARG A 316 -26.78 4.17 20.62
C ARG A 316 -27.34 5.56 20.30
N GLU A 317 -28.31 6.00 21.09
CA GLU A 317 -28.80 7.37 21.10
C GLU A 317 -27.65 8.35 21.38
N THR A 318 -27.27 9.15 20.37
CA THR A 318 -26.47 10.35 20.59
C THR A 318 -27.39 11.55 20.60
N GLN A 319 -27.52 12.12 21.80
CA GLN A 319 -28.23 13.35 22.11
C GLN A 319 -27.81 14.49 21.17
N GLY A 320 -28.80 15.29 20.77
CA GLY A 320 -28.63 16.43 19.89
C GLY A 320 -27.79 17.54 20.52
N GLU A 321 -26.97 18.17 19.69
CA GLU A 321 -26.32 19.44 19.98
C GLU A 321 -26.71 20.42 18.87
N GLU A 322 -27.43 21.45 19.28
CA GLU A 322 -28.01 22.54 18.49
C GLU A 322 -26.92 23.55 18.10
N PRO A 323 -26.88 24.09 16.86
CA PRO A 323 -25.91 25.13 16.50
C PRO A 323 -26.37 26.53 16.96
N PRO A 324 -25.47 27.38 17.52
CA PRO A 324 -25.87 28.68 18.01
C PRO A 324 -26.12 29.68 16.88
N ALA A 325 -27.15 30.48 17.12
CA ALA A 325 -27.65 31.57 16.30
C ALA A 325 -26.59 32.63 15.96
N GLN A 326 -26.66 33.08 14.71
CA GLN A 326 -26.01 34.28 14.20
C GLN A 326 -26.50 35.51 14.97
N ALA A 327 -25.58 36.24 15.61
CA ALA A 327 -25.83 37.57 16.14
C ALA A 327 -25.31 38.61 15.13
N MET A 328 -26.24 39.44 14.67
CA MET A 328 -25.95 40.72 14.01
C MET A 328 -25.28 41.67 15.01
N ALA A 329 -24.15 42.25 14.60
CA ALA A 329 -23.70 43.60 14.95
C ALA A 329 -22.58 44.01 13.98
#